data_AF-A0A2P1G7P8-F1
#
_entry.id   AF-A0A2P1G7P8-F1
#
_cell.length_a   1.000
_cell.length_b   1.000
_cell.length_c   1.000
_cell.angle_alpha   90.00
_cell.angle_beta   90.00
_cell.angle_gamma   90.00
#
_symmetry.space_group_name_H-M   'P 1'
#
loop_
_entity.id
_entity.type
_entity.pdbx_description
1 polymer ?
#
loop_
_entity_poly.entity_id
_entity_poly.type
_entity_poly.pdbx_seq_one_letter_code
_entity_poly.pdbx_strand_id
1 'polypeptide(L)'
;MRNEKYTKSIKTKKLNILKKTKGFRGTRGINFKISNQSYIKSLTNKYRDRKNKKRFFKKLWISRINSKLYFFYNWSKLHYLYRTKNILLNKKIINFILTQDEFTFYKIFLNLL
;
A
#
# COMPACT_ATOMS: atom_id res chain seq x y z
N MET A 1 -43.52 6.65 -26.75
CA MET A 1 -42.81 7.75 -26.04
C MET A 1 -41.88 7.16 -25.00
N ARG A 2 -40.60 7.57 -24.93
CA ARG A 2 -39.69 7.10 -23.88
C ARG A 2 -40.14 7.67 -22.53
N ASN A 3 -40.41 6.78 -21.59
CA ASN A 3 -40.98 7.09 -20.29
C ASN A 3 -39.99 7.96 -19.46
N GLU A 4 -40.42 9.15 -19.04
CA GLU A 4 -39.56 10.28 -18.61
C GLU A 4 -38.75 9.98 -17.33
N LYS A 5 -39.28 9.13 -16.44
CA LYS A 5 -38.56 8.65 -15.25
C LYS A 5 -37.30 7.85 -15.60
N TYR A 6 -37.36 7.05 -16.68
CA TYR A 6 -36.25 6.19 -17.09
C TYR A 6 -35.10 6.99 -17.71
N THR A 7 -35.40 8.02 -18.49
CA THR A 7 -34.38 8.88 -19.12
C THR A 7 -33.56 9.64 -18.07
N LYS A 8 -34.21 10.11 -17.00
CA LYS A 8 -33.56 10.77 -15.85
C LYS A 8 -32.59 9.82 -15.12
N SER A 9 -32.99 8.58 -14.88
CA SER A 9 -32.16 7.55 -14.21
C SER A 9 -30.90 7.19 -15.00
N ILE A 10 -30.98 7.11 -16.33
CA ILE A 10 -29.81 6.85 -17.18
C ILE A 10 -28.81 8.01 -17.12
N LYS A 11 -29.30 9.25 -17.16
CA LYS A 11 -28.47 10.46 -17.05
C LYS A 11 -27.73 10.52 -15.71
N THR A 12 -28.39 10.22 -14.60
CA THR A 12 -27.76 10.23 -13.27
C THR A 12 -26.68 9.14 -13.14
N LYS A 13 -26.92 7.92 -13.63
CA LYS A 13 -25.92 6.84 -13.66
C LYS A 13 -24.67 7.23 -14.45
N LYS A 14 -24.85 7.84 -15.62
CA LYS A 14 -23.75 8.34 -16.46
C LYS A 14 -22.93 9.42 -15.74
N LEU A 15 -23.61 10.39 -15.13
CA LEU A 15 -22.94 11.46 -14.37
C LEU A 15 -22.19 10.91 -13.14
N ASN A 16 -22.72 9.89 -12.47
CA ASN A 16 -22.03 9.25 -11.34
C ASN A 16 -20.71 8.60 -11.75
N ILE A 17 -20.66 7.92 -12.91
CA ILE A 17 -19.42 7.34 -13.43
C ILE A 17 -18.43 8.43 -13.79
N LEU A 18 -18.87 9.51 -14.46
CA LEU A 18 -18.00 10.64 -14.81
C LEU A 18 -17.44 11.35 -13.56
N LYS A 19 -18.23 11.48 -12.49
CA LYS A 19 -17.76 12.00 -11.19
C LYS A 19 -16.66 11.12 -10.60
N LYS A 20 -16.79 9.79 -10.69
CA LYS A 20 -15.79 8.84 -10.18
C LYS A 20 -14.51 8.79 -11.00
N THR A 21 -14.58 9.14 -12.28
CA THR A 21 -13.43 9.20 -13.19
C THR A 21 -12.86 10.62 -13.35
N LYS A 22 -13.26 11.56 -12.49
CA LYS A 22 -12.72 12.93 -12.49
C LYS A 22 -11.20 12.86 -12.29
N GLY A 23 -10.45 13.56 -13.14
CA GLY A 23 -8.98 13.56 -13.15
C GLY A 23 -8.34 12.47 -14.02
N PHE A 24 -9.12 11.61 -14.68
CA PHE A 24 -8.56 10.68 -15.65
C PHE A 24 -8.08 11.44 -16.90
N ARG A 25 -6.91 11.03 -17.43
CA ARG A 25 -6.27 11.70 -18.57
C ARG A 25 -7.11 11.58 -19.85
N GLY A 26 -7.36 12.72 -20.50
CA GLY A 26 -8.02 12.82 -21.80
C GLY A 26 -9.47 12.33 -21.79
N THR A 27 -9.85 11.58 -22.83
CA THR A 27 -11.23 11.11 -23.03
C THR A 27 -11.75 10.15 -21.95
N ARG A 28 -10.86 9.59 -21.12
CA ARG A 28 -11.18 8.69 -20.00
C ARG A 28 -11.90 9.38 -18.83
N GLY A 29 -11.90 10.71 -18.79
CA GLY A 29 -12.67 11.50 -17.81
C GLY A 29 -13.90 12.19 -18.40
N ILE A 30 -14.11 12.12 -19.72
CA ILE A 30 -15.09 12.93 -20.45
C ILE A 30 -16.14 12.03 -21.12
N ASN A 31 -15.73 11.01 -21.87
CA ASN A 31 -16.65 10.13 -22.59
C ASN A 31 -17.06 8.95 -21.71
N PHE A 32 -18.36 8.80 -21.47
CA PHE A 32 -18.92 7.75 -20.61
C PHE A 32 -18.47 6.33 -20.96
N LYS A 33 -18.44 5.96 -22.25
CA LYS A 33 -18.08 4.58 -22.66
C LYS A 33 -16.65 4.26 -22.22
N ILE A 34 -15.72 5.14 -22.57
CA ILE A 34 -14.29 5.02 -22.24
C ILE A 34 -14.06 5.16 -20.73
N SER A 35 -14.78 6.08 -20.08
CA SER A 35 -14.71 6.31 -18.63
C SER A 35 -15.16 5.07 -17.86
N ASN A 36 -16.26 4.44 -18.28
CA ASN A 36 -16.77 3.23 -17.63
C ASN A 36 -15.77 2.07 -17.72
N GLN A 37 -15.18 1.83 -18.90
CA GLN A 37 -14.15 0.82 -19.08
C GLN A 37 -12.92 1.09 -18.19
N SER A 38 -12.48 2.35 -18.14
CA SER A 38 -11.35 2.76 -17.31
C SER A 38 -11.66 2.61 -15.82
N TYR A 39 -12.88 2.97 -15.40
CA TYR A 39 -13.35 2.84 -14.03
C TYR A 39 -13.35 1.38 -13.56
N ILE A 40 -13.85 0.46 -14.38
CA ILE A 40 -13.84 -0.98 -14.08
C ILE A 40 -12.40 -1.47 -13.88
N LYS A 41 -11.47 -1.08 -14.77
CA LYS A 41 -10.05 -1.42 -14.63
C LYS A 41 -9.42 -0.80 -13.36
N SER A 42 -9.81 0.41 -12.99
CA SER A 42 -9.35 1.02 -11.75
C SER A 42 -9.87 0.29 -10.51
N LEU A 43 -11.07 -0.28 -10.55
CA LEU A 43 -11.62 -1.07 -9.44
C LEU A 43 -10.86 -2.38 -9.24
N THR A 44 -10.52 -3.08 -10.32
CA THR A 44 -9.74 -4.33 -10.22
C THR A 44 -8.34 -4.06 -9.67
N ASN A 45 -7.68 -3.00 -10.16
CA ASN A 45 -6.39 -2.54 -9.63
C ASN A 45 -6.52 -2.16 -8.14
N LYS A 46 -7.53 -1.37 -7.76
CA LYS A 46 -7.78 -0.97 -6.35
C LYS A 46 -7.88 -2.19 -5.44
N TYR A 47 -8.60 -3.23 -5.84
CA TYR A 47 -8.74 -4.44 -5.04
C TYR A 47 -7.39 -5.17 -4.89
N ARG A 48 -6.69 -5.39 -6.00
CA ARG A 48 -5.36 -6.04 -6.02
C ARG A 48 -4.34 -5.27 -5.17
N ASP A 49 -4.29 -3.96 -5.33
CA ASP A 49 -3.24 -3.12 -4.77
C ASP A 49 -3.39 -2.95 -3.25
N ARG A 50 -4.58 -3.18 -2.67
CA ARG A 50 -4.74 -3.28 -1.20
C ARG A 50 -3.89 -4.40 -0.59
N LYS A 51 -3.78 -5.54 -1.28
CA LYS A 51 -2.92 -6.66 -0.85
C LYS A 51 -1.45 -6.36 -1.14
N ASN A 52 -1.15 -5.76 -2.30
CA ASN A 52 0.23 -5.40 -2.66
C ASN A 52 0.83 -4.33 -1.76
N LYS A 53 0.05 -3.33 -1.32
CA LYS A 53 0.49 -2.26 -0.40
C LYS A 53 1.08 -2.85 0.89
N LYS A 54 0.44 -3.89 1.46
CA LYS A 54 0.96 -4.59 2.65
C LYS A 54 2.32 -5.26 2.39
N ARG A 55 2.50 -5.88 1.22
CA ARG A 55 3.76 -6.52 0.81
C ARG A 55 4.86 -5.48 0.54
N PHE A 56 4.51 -4.38 -0.13
CA PHE A 56 5.42 -3.28 -0.44
C PHE A 56 6.01 -2.67 0.83
N PHE A 57 5.18 -2.32 1.82
CA PHE A 57 5.69 -1.80 3.10
C PHE A 57 6.55 -2.80 3.85
N LYS A 58 6.17 -4.09 3.86
CA LYS A 58 6.99 -5.12 4.50
C LYS A 58 8.38 -5.22 3.84
N LYS A 59 8.45 -5.16 2.51
CA LYS A 59 9.74 -5.13 1.78
C LYS A 59 10.54 -3.86 2.10
N LEU A 60 9.88 -2.71 2.11
CA LEU A 60 10.53 -1.43 2.42
C LEU A 60 11.15 -1.43 3.83
N TRP A 61 10.43 -1.92 4.84
CA TRP A 61 10.95 -2.00 6.21
C TRP A 61 12.16 -2.93 6.30
N ILE A 62 12.11 -4.09 5.66
CA ILE A 62 13.25 -5.02 5.61
C ILE A 62 14.45 -4.36 4.92
N SER A 63 14.23 -3.67 3.80
CA SER A 63 15.29 -2.97 3.07
C SER A 63 15.96 -1.89 3.90
N ARG A 64 15.18 -1.10 4.65
CA ARG A 64 15.69 -0.04 5.55
C ARG A 64 16.47 -0.60 6.73
N ILE A 65 15.96 -1.67 7.34
CA ILE A 65 16.66 -2.36 8.44
C ILE A 65 17.99 -2.95 7.90
N ASN A 66 17.95 -3.60 6.74
CA ASN A 66 19.14 -4.16 6.12
C ASN A 66 20.18 -3.10 5.76
N SER A 67 19.78 -1.92 5.26
CA SER A 67 20.74 -0.87 4.94
C SER A 67 21.50 -0.37 6.17
N LYS A 68 20.85 -0.35 7.35
CA LYS A 68 21.48 0.08 8.60
C LYS A 68 22.35 -0.99 9.24
N LEU A 69 22.01 -2.26 9.03
CA LEU A 69 22.76 -3.41 9.54
C LEU A 69 23.84 -3.92 8.56
N TYR A 70 23.91 -3.38 7.34
CA TYR A 70 24.66 -3.96 6.21
C TYR A 70 26.10 -4.34 6.56
N PHE A 71 26.79 -3.53 7.36
CA PHE A 71 28.18 -3.79 7.76
C PHE A 71 28.36 -4.86 8.85
N PHE A 72 27.32 -5.14 9.65
CA PHE A 72 27.43 -5.97 10.85
C PHE A 72 26.64 -7.27 10.74
N TYR A 73 25.42 -7.23 10.19
CA TYR A 73 24.48 -8.34 10.27
C TYR A 73 23.44 -8.33 9.13
N ASN A 74 22.91 -9.51 8.80
CA ASN A 74 21.76 -9.62 7.90
C ASN A 74 20.45 -9.76 8.70
N TRP A 75 19.36 -9.13 8.23
CA TRP A 75 18.04 -9.22 8.85
C TRP A 75 17.58 -10.66 9.09
N SER A 76 17.84 -11.60 8.17
CA SER A 76 17.43 -12.99 8.34
C SER A 76 17.99 -13.62 9.62
N LYS A 77 19.25 -13.32 9.93
CA LYS A 77 19.93 -13.82 11.13
C LYS A 77 19.44 -13.10 12.38
N LEU A 78 19.26 -11.77 12.32
CA LEU A 78 18.68 -10.99 13.42
C LEU A 78 17.25 -11.46 13.76
N HIS A 79 16.44 -11.72 12.74
CA HIS A 79 15.07 -12.23 12.91
C HIS A 79 15.04 -13.63 13.52
N TYR A 80 16.03 -14.47 13.21
CA TYR A 80 16.20 -15.75 13.87
C TYR A 80 16.48 -15.57 15.37
N LEU A 81 17.41 -14.68 15.73
CA LEU A 81 17.72 -14.37 17.14
C LEU A 81 16.51 -13.82 17.91
N TYR A 82 15.70 -12.96 17.29
CA TYR A 82 14.46 -12.49 17.92
C TYR A 82 13.50 -13.64 18.24
N ARG A 83 13.41 -14.64 17.35
CA ARG A 83 12.55 -15.81 17.59
C ARG A 83 13.10 -16.72 18.68
N THR A 84 14.41 -16.96 18.72
CA THR A 84 15.01 -17.82 19.75
C THR A 84 14.91 -17.18 21.14
N LYS A 85 14.98 -15.85 21.23
CA LYS A 85 14.81 -15.08 22.46
C LYS A 85 13.35 -14.73 22.78
N ASN A 86 12.37 -15.28 22.04
CA ASN A 86 10.93 -15.04 22.21
C ASN A 86 10.49 -13.56 22.16
N ILE A 87 11.20 -12.71 21.43
CA ILE A 87 10.86 -11.29 21.25
C ILE A 87 9.90 -11.14 20.08
N LEU A 88 8.64 -10.80 20.38
CA LEU A 88 7.57 -10.62 19.40
C LEU A 88 7.55 -9.21 18.78
N LEU A 89 8.69 -8.74 18.26
CA LEU A 89 8.76 -7.42 17.61
C LEU A 89 8.37 -7.46 16.13
N ASN A 90 7.43 -6.58 15.77
CA ASN A 90 7.03 -6.39 14.39
C ASN A 90 8.03 -5.52 13.61
N LYS A 91 8.26 -5.86 12.33
CA LYS A 91 9.13 -5.11 11.39
C LYS A 91 8.77 -3.62 11.27
N LYS A 92 7.48 -3.30 11.41
CA LYS A 92 6.98 -1.92 11.43
C LYS A 92 7.56 -1.12 12.60
N ILE A 93 7.53 -1.71 13.80
CA ILE A 93 7.98 -1.09 15.04
C ILE A 93 9.50 -0.97 15.02
N ILE A 94 10.21 -2.02 14.59
CA ILE A 94 11.67 -1.97 14.43
C ILE A 94 12.09 -0.84 13.49
N ASN A 95 11.45 -0.73 12.32
CA ASN A 95 11.72 0.37 11.40
C ASN A 95 11.42 1.73 12.04
N PHE A 96 10.35 1.83 12.83
CA PHE A 96 9.99 3.09 13.49
C PHE A 96 11.05 3.50 14.52
N ILE A 97 11.49 2.57 15.38
CA ILE A 97 12.55 2.79 16.36
C ILE A 97 13.85 3.20 15.64
N LEU A 98 14.22 2.49 14.57
CA LEU A 98 15.39 2.83 13.76
C LEU A 98 15.37 4.25 13.20
N THR A 99 14.19 4.72 12.75
CA THR A 99 14.07 6.07 12.20
C THR A 99 14.11 7.14 13.29
N GLN A 100 13.50 6.86 14.45
CA GLN A 100 13.35 7.83 15.52
C GLN A 100 14.61 7.91 16.40
N ASP A 101 15.05 6.77 16.93
CA ASP A 101 16.12 6.64 17.92
C ASP A 101 17.06 5.48 17.55
N GLU A 102 18.06 5.80 16.73
CA GLU A 102 19.02 4.81 16.24
C GLU A 102 19.85 4.19 17.39
N PHE A 103 20.18 4.98 18.42
CA PHE A 103 20.92 4.51 19.60
C PHE A 103 20.17 3.39 20.34
N THR A 104 18.86 3.56 20.56
CA THR A 104 18.03 2.56 21.23
C THR A 104 18.00 1.25 20.46
N PHE A 105 17.91 1.32 19.13
CA PHE A 105 17.99 0.14 18.28
C PHE A 105 19.34 -0.59 18.44
N TYR A 106 20.46 0.14 18.41
CA TYR A 106 21.78 -0.46 18.60
C TYR A 106 21.94 -1.10 19.99
N LYS A 107 21.40 -0.48 21.04
CA LYS A 107 21.41 -1.06 22.40
C LYS A 107 20.64 -2.38 22.45
N ILE A 108 19.46 -2.43 21.82
CA ILE A 108 18.67 -3.67 21.71
C ILE A 108 19.45 -4.72 20.92
N PHE A 109 20.04 -4.33 19.78
CA PHE A 109 20.84 -5.21 18.94
C PHE A 109 22.04 -5.80 19.67
N LEU A 110 22.78 -4.99 20.45
CA LEU A 110 23.93 -5.43 21.24
C LEU A 110 23.54 -6.43 22.33
N ASN A 111 22.38 -6.24 22.99
CA ASN A 111 21.89 -7.14 24.03
C ASN A 111 21.50 -8.54 23.48
N LEU A 112 21.15 -8.60 22.18
CA LEU A 112 20.76 -9.84 21.51
C LEU A 112 21.93 -10.70 21.03
N LEU A 113 23.10 -10.07 20.87
CA LEU A 113 24.31 -10.69 20.36
C LEU A 113 25.01 -11.44 21.50
#